data_AF-A0A2N3AWZ9-F1
#
_entry.id   AF-A0A2N3AWZ9-F1
#
_cell.length_a   1.000
_cell.length_b   1.000
_cell.length_c   1.000
_cell.angle_alpha   90.00
_cell.angle_beta   90.00
_cell.angle_gamma   90.00
#
_symmetry.space_group_name_H-M   'P 1'
#
loop_
_entity.id
_entity.type
_entity.pdbx_description
1 polymer ?
#
loop_
_entity_poly.entity_id
_entity_poly.type
_entity_poly.pdbx_seq_one_letter_code
_entity_poly.pdbx_strand_id
1 'polypeptide(L)'
;MRWRNAASTLLLTVASAAAAPVVEGPLTEVRFEIGDTIRSVAERHLKDPDLWPQILELSGVASVTDLRPGVVLRVPEVQVASADAALAGALYAIQAANAEGAQVFAPLEIATAISLRDEAISHRKQGEWAPTTQKATRSKVQADEALSLSLSARDREAEAVMSDAHGAVEGRRPAEPRWSDRGLRDILVEAEEVRTLSASTAQVTFRDLSRLRLNPNSNALIQTMRSDPLTGAERTSVNLVNGDFYALLGGLSARDVFDVAAPGIESASVSRDFWIGHDDGASRIANYDSEALTLQAKGETIALGRNEGAVVPMGAGRTERVDVLGAPRLSEPADGRRQTNRAITLGWAVVEGAAGYWLEVAEDVEFGRMKVSEWGLSATAHRVEALQPGAYHWRVSALDALGLPGERSLSRAFEVARDDTPPFLTILDPPEGAILRETPVIVRGESEAEAVLRVDGRYVAIRDNGAFETQIAPHAGEVALMFEVIDEAGNATQRTRTFRYR
;
A
#
# COMPACT_ATOMS: atom_id res chain seq x y z
N MET A 1 -27.72 -7.79 -25.22
CA MET A 1 -28.72 -8.20 -24.20
C MET A 1 -28.81 -7.08 -23.16
N ARG A 2 -29.95 -6.40 -23.08
CA ARG A 2 -30.19 -5.26 -22.19
C ARG A 2 -30.56 -5.78 -20.80
N TRP A 3 -29.73 -5.54 -19.79
CA TRP A 3 -30.14 -5.67 -18.39
C TRP A 3 -30.58 -4.28 -17.91
N ARG A 4 -31.86 -4.18 -17.56
CA ARG A 4 -32.53 -2.96 -17.07
C ARG A 4 -32.07 -2.70 -15.64
N ASN A 5 -31.54 -1.51 -15.40
CA ASN A 5 -31.37 -0.95 -14.05
C ASN A 5 -32.74 -0.80 -13.40
N ALA A 6 -33.06 -1.68 -12.44
CA ALA A 6 -34.10 -1.44 -11.47
C ALA A 6 -33.49 -0.62 -10.33
N ALA A 7 -33.70 0.70 -10.38
CA ALA A 7 -33.50 1.54 -9.21
C ALA A 7 -34.55 1.17 -8.17
N SER A 8 -34.16 0.30 -7.22
CA SER A 8 -34.95 0.03 -6.03
C SER A 8 -34.81 1.23 -5.09
N THR A 9 -35.78 2.13 -5.15
CA THR A 9 -36.01 3.16 -4.14
C THR A 9 -36.23 2.47 -2.80
N LEU A 10 -35.20 2.39 -1.96
CA LEU A 10 -35.33 1.97 -0.57
C LEU A 10 -36.13 3.07 0.15
N LEU A 11 -37.45 2.90 0.23
CA LEU A 11 -38.26 3.60 1.21
C LEU A 11 -37.74 3.18 2.59
N LEU A 12 -37.01 4.09 3.26
CA LEU A 12 -36.78 4.02 4.69
C LEU A 12 -38.15 4.04 5.37
N THR A 13 -38.68 2.85 5.63
CA THR A 13 -39.76 2.69 6.57
C THR A 13 -39.14 2.96 7.93
N VAL A 14 -39.47 4.11 8.52
CA VAL A 14 -39.23 4.35 9.94
C VAL A 14 -39.95 3.24 10.66
N ALA A 15 -39.20 2.22 11.10
CA ALA A 15 -39.73 1.17 11.93
C ALA A 15 -40.20 1.87 13.21
N SER A 16 -41.52 1.98 13.36
CA SER A 16 -42.15 2.36 14.61
C SER A 16 -41.56 1.44 15.68
N ALA A 17 -40.81 2.02 16.62
CA ALA A 17 -40.29 1.31 17.76
C ALA A 17 -41.47 0.67 18.47
N ALA A 18 -41.64 -0.65 18.27
CA ALA A 18 -42.63 -1.41 19.00
C ALA A 18 -42.36 -1.15 20.49
N ALA A 19 -43.36 -0.61 21.17
CA ALA A 19 -43.28 -0.39 22.60
C ALA A 19 -42.85 -1.70 23.25
N ALA A 20 -41.70 -1.69 23.92
CA ALA A 20 -41.26 -2.83 24.71
C ALA A 20 -42.42 -3.25 25.61
N PRO A 21 -42.72 -4.56 25.73
CA PRO A 21 -43.82 -5.02 26.55
C PRO A 21 -43.60 -4.49 27.97
N VAL A 22 -44.50 -3.61 28.41
CA VAL A 22 -44.57 -3.22 29.81
C VAL A 22 -44.93 -4.50 30.54
N VAL A 23 -43.98 -5.07 31.28
CA VAL A 23 -44.25 -6.26 32.09
C VAL A 23 -45.00 -5.82 33.34
N GLU A 24 -46.30 -5.57 33.18
CA GLU A 24 -47.28 -5.57 34.26
C GLU A 24 -47.67 -7.03 34.56
N GLY A 25 -46.69 -7.84 34.96
CA GLY A 25 -46.97 -9.20 35.45
C GLY A 25 -47.83 -9.14 36.72
N PRO A 26 -48.51 -10.24 37.11
CA PRO A 26 -49.14 -10.30 38.43
C PRO A 26 -48.08 -10.13 39.52
N LEU A 27 -48.42 -9.43 40.60
CA LEU A 27 -47.57 -9.37 41.80
C LEU A 27 -47.47 -10.77 42.40
N THR A 28 -46.27 -11.17 42.81
CA THR A 28 -46.06 -12.45 43.51
C THR A 28 -46.69 -12.36 44.89
N GLU A 29 -47.61 -13.25 45.21
CA GLU A 29 -48.17 -13.35 46.56
C GLU A 29 -47.25 -14.22 47.43
N VAL A 30 -46.67 -13.61 48.46
CA VAL A 30 -45.76 -14.25 49.41
C VAL A 30 -46.38 -14.19 50.80
N ARG A 31 -46.51 -15.34 51.48
CA ARG A 31 -47.01 -15.37 52.85
C ARG A 31 -45.89 -15.00 53.82
N PHE A 32 -46.15 -14.04 54.71
CA PHE A 32 -45.20 -13.63 55.75
C PHE A 32 -45.11 -14.72 56.85
N GLU A 33 -43.92 -15.24 57.14
CA GLU A 33 -43.72 -16.36 58.06
C GLU A 33 -43.16 -15.96 59.45
N ILE A 34 -43.14 -16.91 60.38
CA ILE A 34 -42.53 -16.71 61.70
C ILE A 34 -41.01 -16.56 61.53
N GLY A 35 -40.47 -15.42 61.94
CA GLY A 35 -39.04 -15.12 61.82
C GLY A 35 -38.67 -14.27 60.60
N ASP A 36 -39.62 -14.01 59.69
CA ASP A 36 -39.39 -13.04 58.61
C ASP A 36 -39.29 -11.61 59.16
N THR A 37 -38.42 -10.83 58.52
CA THR A 37 -38.46 -9.36 58.56
C THR A 37 -38.87 -8.87 57.18
N ILE A 38 -39.52 -7.70 57.09
CA ILE A 38 -39.90 -7.18 55.76
C ILE A 38 -38.68 -6.94 54.86
N ARG A 39 -37.52 -6.57 55.46
CA ARG A 39 -36.24 -6.45 54.75
C ARG A 39 -35.72 -7.79 54.25
N SER A 40 -35.86 -8.88 55.02
CA SER A 40 -35.44 -10.22 54.56
C SER A 40 -36.35 -10.77 53.46
N VAL A 41 -37.64 -10.41 53.46
CA VAL A 41 -38.55 -10.72 52.34
C VAL A 41 -38.15 -9.94 51.09
N ALA A 42 -37.86 -8.63 51.22
CA ALA A 42 -37.38 -7.80 50.12
C ALA A 42 -36.04 -8.31 49.55
N GLU A 43 -35.06 -8.63 50.41
CA GLU A 43 -33.79 -9.23 49.99
C GLU A 43 -34.00 -10.53 49.21
N ARG A 44 -34.84 -11.44 49.73
CA ARG A 44 -35.04 -12.78 49.15
C ARG A 44 -35.70 -12.72 47.77
N HIS A 45 -36.69 -11.85 47.60
CA HIS A 45 -37.50 -11.81 46.38
C HIS A 45 -37.08 -10.71 45.40
N LEU A 46 -36.64 -9.55 45.89
CA LEU A 46 -36.28 -8.41 45.05
C LEU A 46 -34.77 -8.22 44.92
N LYS A 47 -33.96 -8.95 45.70
CA LYS A 47 -32.49 -8.79 45.79
C LYS A 47 -32.04 -7.38 46.17
N ASP A 48 -32.94 -6.65 46.82
CA ASP A 48 -32.70 -5.31 47.33
C ASP A 48 -33.51 -5.15 48.63
N PRO A 49 -32.84 -5.12 49.79
CA PRO A 49 -33.49 -5.11 51.08
C PRO A 49 -34.16 -3.76 51.36
N ASP A 50 -33.85 -2.71 50.60
CA ASP A 50 -34.37 -1.36 50.78
C ASP A 50 -35.69 -1.12 50.04
N LEU A 51 -36.13 -2.06 49.19
CA LEU A 51 -37.44 -2.02 48.51
C LEU A 51 -38.62 -2.47 49.39
N TRP A 52 -38.38 -2.77 50.66
CA TRP A 52 -39.42 -3.15 51.63
C TRP A 52 -40.60 -2.15 51.75
N PRO A 53 -40.45 -0.81 51.59
CA PRO A 53 -41.58 0.11 51.67
C PRO A 53 -42.59 -0.11 50.54
N GLN A 54 -42.14 -0.46 49.34
CA GLN A 54 -43.01 -0.73 48.20
C GLN A 54 -43.79 -2.02 48.38
N ILE A 55 -43.21 -3.04 49.03
CA ILE A 55 -43.94 -4.27 49.37
C ILE A 55 -45.11 -3.94 50.30
N LEU A 56 -44.91 -3.08 51.31
CA LEU A 56 -45.99 -2.66 52.21
C LEU A 56 -47.07 -1.88 51.47
N GLU A 57 -46.67 -0.90 50.65
CA GLU A 57 -47.58 -0.09 49.84
C GLU A 57 -48.45 -0.95 48.92
N LEU A 58 -47.83 -1.83 48.14
CA LEU A 58 -48.54 -2.72 47.20
C LEU A 58 -49.41 -3.78 47.90
N SER A 59 -49.06 -4.14 49.14
CA SER A 59 -49.84 -5.06 49.98
C SER A 59 -50.96 -4.37 50.76
N GLY A 60 -51.06 -3.04 50.72
CA GLY A 60 -52.03 -2.26 51.52
C GLY A 60 -51.77 -2.30 53.03
N VAL A 61 -50.51 -2.51 53.44
CA VAL A 61 -50.10 -2.57 54.85
C VAL A 61 -49.55 -1.21 55.28
N ALA A 62 -50.19 -0.56 56.24
CA ALA A 62 -49.87 0.82 56.62
C ALA A 62 -48.55 0.97 57.38
N SER A 63 -48.18 -0.02 58.20
CA SER A 63 -46.97 0.00 59.01
C SER A 63 -46.34 -1.38 59.16
N VAL A 64 -45.02 -1.43 59.34
CA VAL A 64 -44.28 -2.66 59.68
C VAL A 64 -44.86 -3.34 60.93
N THR A 65 -45.44 -2.57 61.85
CA THR A 65 -46.07 -3.08 63.07
C THR A 65 -47.32 -3.92 62.83
N ASP A 66 -47.92 -3.83 61.64
CA ASP A 66 -49.15 -4.53 61.28
C ASP A 66 -48.86 -5.92 60.68
N LEU A 67 -47.58 -6.23 60.42
CA LEU A 67 -47.16 -7.52 59.91
C LEU A 67 -47.28 -8.62 60.98
N ARG A 68 -47.98 -9.70 60.64
CA ARG A 68 -48.11 -10.90 61.47
C ARG A 68 -47.94 -12.14 60.58
N PRO A 69 -47.46 -13.26 61.13
CA PRO A 69 -47.41 -14.51 60.38
C PRO A 69 -48.76 -14.83 59.74
N GLY A 70 -48.76 -15.14 58.44
CA GLY A 70 -49.96 -15.41 57.65
C GLY A 70 -50.46 -14.26 56.77
N VAL A 71 -49.98 -13.02 56.97
CA VAL A 71 -50.27 -11.89 56.05
C VAL A 71 -49.75 -12.22 54.65
N VAL A 72 -50.57 -11.99 53.63
CA VAL A 72 -50.17 -12.14 52.23
C VAL A 72 -49.59 -10.82 51.74
N LEU A 73 -48.31 -10.84 51.39
CA LEU A 73 -47.58 -9.72 50.82
C LEU A 73 -47.61 -9.82 49.29
N ARG A 74 -47.80 -8.68 48.62
CA ARG A 74 -47.73 -8.53 47.18
C ARG A 74 -46.38 -7.96 46.79
N VAL A 75 -45.56 -8.78 46.13
CA VAL A 75 -44.16 -8.49 45.84
C VAL A 75 -43.97 -8.27 44.33
N PRO A 76 -43.39 -7.14 43.90
CA PRO A 76 -43.19 -6.81 42.48
C PRO A 76 -41.95 -7.50 41.88
N GLU A 77 -41.81 -8.81 42.08
CA GLU A 77 -40.60 -9.56 41.71
C GLU A 77 -40.27 -9.47 40.22
N VAL A 78 -41.26 -9.71 39.36
CA VAL A 78 -41.06 -9.66 37.89
C VAL A 78 -40.79 -8.23 37.41
N GLN A 79 -41.46 -7.24 38.01
CA GLN A 79 -41.34 -5.82 37.63
C GLN A 79 -39.96 -5.27 37.99
N VAL A 80 -39.48 -5.55 39.21
CA VAL A 80 -38.14 -5.18 39.67
C VAL A 80 -37.08 -5.85 38.81
N ALA A 81 -37.19 -7.17 38.61
CA ALA A 81 -36.24 -7.92 37.81
C ALA A 81 -36.17 -7.42 36.35
N SER A 82 -37.32 -7.10 35.74
CA SER A 82 -37.38 -6.54 34.39
C SER A 82 -36.73 -5.15 34.31
N ALA A 83 -37.03 -4.26 35.27
CA ALA A 83 -36.46 -2.93 35.34
C ALA A 83 -34.93 -2.97 35.54
N ASP A 84 -34.44 -3.86 36.41
CA ASP A 84 -33.00 -4.06 36.64
C ASP A 84 -32.29 -4.61 35.41
N ALA A 85 -32.87 -5.61 34.76
CA ALA A 85 -32.34 -6.16 33.53
C ALA A 85 -32.25 -5.09 32.42
N ALA A 86 -33.27 -4.25 32.29
CA ALA A 86 -33.29 -3.17 31.31
C ALA A 86 -32.21 -2.10 31.60
N LEU A 87 -32.06 -1.70 32.87
CA LEU A 87 -31.01 -0.74 33.30
C LEU A 87 -29.60 -1.27 33.10
N ALA A 88 -29.38 -2.57 33.39
CA ALA A 88 -28.11 -3.25 33.16
C ALA A 88 -27.81 -3.34 31.65
N GLY A 89 -28.79 -3.70 30.83
CA GLY A 89 -28.66 -3.75 29.38
C GLY A 89 -28.35 -2.37 28.77
N ALA A 90 -29.00 -1.31 29.26
CA ALA A 90 -28.70 0.06 28.87
C ALA A 90 -27.28 0.49 29.25
N LEU A 91 -26.83 0.17 30.47
CA LEU A 91 -25.46 0.48 30.92
C LEU A 91 -24.43 -0.21 30.02
N TYR A 92 -24.61 -1.49 29.76
CA TYR A 92 -23.72 -2.27 28.91
C TYR A 92 -23.64 -1.69 27.49
N ALA A 93 -24.78 -1.36 26.88
CA ALA A 93 -24.81 -0.77 25.54
C ALA A 93 -24.11 0.60 25.50
N ILE A 94 -24.31 1.45 26.51
CA ILE A 94 -23.61 2.74 26.63
C ILE A 94 -22.09 2.53 26.76
N GLN A 95 -21.64 1.56 27.57
CA GLN A 95 -20.22 1.25 27.73
C GLN A 95 -19.60 0.74 26.43
N ALA A 96 -20.28 -0.17 25.72
CA ALA A 96 -19.86 -0.67 24.43
C ALA A 96 -19.75 0.47 23.39
N ALA A 97 -20.78 1.32 23.28
CA ALA A 97 -20.76 2.46 22.36
C ALA A 97 -19.60 3.42 22.67
N ASN A 98 -19.34 3.73 23.95
CA ASN A 98 -18.23 4.59 24.34
C ASN A 98 -16.86 3.96 24.04
N ALA A 99 -16.70 2.65 24.25
CA ALA A 99 -15.47 1.93 23.93
C ALA A 99 -15.15 2.02 22.42
N GLU A 100 -16.18 2.05 21.58
CA GLU A 100 -16.03 2.22 20.13
C GLU A 100 -16.01 3.69 19.67
N GLY A 101 -15.95 4.66 20.59
CA GLY A 101 -15.74 6.09 20.27
C GLY A 101 -17.01 6.94 20.11
N ALA A 102 -18.16 6.52 20.64
CA ALA A 102 -19.43 7.24 20.46
C ALA A 102 -19.43 8.71 20.90
N GLN A 103 -18.59 9.10 21.86
CA GLN A 103 -18.47 10.50 22.27
C GLN A 103 -17.93 11.41 21.15
N VAL A 104 -17.18 10.83 20.21
CA VAL A 104 -16.61 11.55 19.07
C VAL A 104 -17.50 11.41 17.85
N PHE A 105 -17.97 10.20 17.56
CA PHE A 105 -18.64 9.89 16.30
C PHE A 105 -20.17 9.97 16.33
N ALA A 106 -20.79 9.80 17.51
CA ALA A 106 -22.24 9.83 17.71
C ALA A 106 -22.63 10.58 19.00
N PRO A 107 -22.18 11.85 19.16
CA PRO A 107 -22.29 12.56 20.43
C PRO A 107 -23.74 12.83 20.86
N LEU A 108 -24.67 12.95 19.90
CA LEU A 108 -26.08 13.25 20.20
C LEU A 108 -26.81 12.00 20.72
N GLU A 109 -26.60 10.87 20.06
CA GLU A 109 -27.22 9.59 20.37
C GLU A 109 -26.73 9.07 21.73
N ILE A 110 -25.42 9.16 21.99
CA ILE A 110 -24.87 8.73 23.28
C ILE A 110 -25.31 9.63 24.44
N ALA A 111 -25.43 10.95 24.21
CA ALA A 111 -25.95 11.87 25.22
C ALA A 111 -27.44 11.57 25.54
N THR A 112 -28.23 11.28 24.51
CA THR A 112 -29.64 10.90 24.66
C THR A 112 -29.77 9.57 25.42
N ALA A 113 -28.92 8.59 25.12
CA ALA A 113 -28.90 7.31 25.83
C ALA A 113 -28.60 7.49 27.32
N ILE A 114 -27.61 8.32 27.67
CA ILE A 114 -27.24 8.63 29.06
C ILE A 114 -28.41 9.32 29.78
N SER A 115 -29.00 10.36 29.17
CA SER A 115 -30.13 11.08 29.75
C SER A 115 -31.32 10.15 30.03
N LEU A 116 -31.69 9.31 29.06
CA LEU A 116 -32.79 8.36 29.23
C LEU A 116 -32.51 7.33 30.35
N ARG A 117 -31.25 6.95 30.53
CA ARG A 117 -30.86 6.05 31.61
C ARG A 117 -30.93 6.74 32.97
N ASP A 118 -30.53 8.00 33.06
CA ASP A 118 -30.61 8.77 34.30
C ASP A 118 -32.06 9.03 34.72
N GLU A 119 -32.95 9.28 33.75
CA GLU A 119 -34.39 9.32 33.95
C GLU A 119 -34.92 7.96 34.45
N ALA A 120 -34.50 6.85 33.81
CA ALA A 120 -34.89 5.50 34.24
C ALA A 120 -34.45 5.19 35.68
N ILE A 121 -33.24 5.59 36.08
CA ILE A 121 -32.75 5.44 37.46
C ILE A 121 -33.60 6.28 38.43
N SER A 122 -34.02 7.47 38.01
CA SER A 122 -34.88 8.33 38.83
C SER A 122 -36.25 7.71 39.06
N HIS A 123 -36.87 7.15 38.01
CA HIS A 123 -38.11 6.38 38.11
C HIS A 123 -37.94 5.12 38.98
N ARG A 124 -36.80 4.43 38.88
CA ARG A 124 -36.52 3.24 39.71
C ARG A 124 -36.54 3.59 41.20
N LYS A 125 -35.90 4.69 41.59
CA LYS A 125 -35.87 5.17 42.99
C LYS A 125 -37.26 5.52 43.53
N GLN A 126 -38.20 5.85 42.65
CA GLN A 126 -39.59 6.17 43.00
C GLN A 126 -40.50 4.93 43.00
N GLY A 127 -40.01 3.75 42.60
CA GLY A 127 -40.82 2.53 42.48
C GLY A 127 -41.63 2.43 41.18
N GLU A 128 -41.34 3.29 40.20
CA GLU A 128 -42.05 3.33 38.93
C GLU A 128 -41.41 2.36 37.93
N TRP A 129 -41.74 1.08 38.05
CA TRP A 129 -41.08 0.01 37.29
C TRP A 129 -41.34 0.05 35.79
N ALA A 130 -42.58 0.35 35.39
CA ALA A 130 -42.95 0.44 33.98
C ALA A 130 -42.23 1.61 33.26
N PRO A 131 -42.26 2.86 33.78
CA PRO A 131 -41.44 3.96 33.26
C PRO A 131 -39.93 3.64 33.27
N THR A 132 -39.41 3.02 34.34
CA THR A 132 -38.01 2.59 34.41
C THR A 132 -37.64 1.69 33.23
N THR A 133 -38.43 0.62 33.03
CA THR A 133 -38.19 -0.37 31.96
C THR A 133 -38.29 0.29 30.59
N GLN A 134 -39.30 1.12 30.37
CA GLN A 134 -39.50 1.82 29.10
C GLN A 134 -38.34 2.76 28.76
N LYS A 135 -37.92 3.59 29.72
CA LYS A 135 -36.82 4.55 29.55
C LYS A 135 -35.48 3.86 29.39
N ALA A 136 -35.19 2.83 30.19
CA ALA A 136 -33.97 2.04 30.05
C ALA A 136 -33.91 1.30 28.71
N THR A 137 -35.02 0.76 28.23
CA THR A 137 -35.06 0.11 26.91
C THR A 137 -34.80 1.12 25.79
N ARG A 138 -35.40 2.32 25.86
CA ARG A 138 -35.11 3.40 24.89
C ARG A 138 -33.67 3.88 24.97
N SER A 139 -33.10 3.97 26.18
CA SER A 139 -31.68 4.28 26.39
C SER A 139 -30.79 3.25 25.69
N LYS A 140 -31.08 1.96 25.85
CA LYS A 140 -30.35 0.90 25.16
C LYS A 140 -30.42 1.06 23.64
N VAL A 141 -31.61 1.28 23.08
CA VAL A 141 -31.79 1.49 21.62
C VAL A 141 -30.94 2.66 21.12
N GLN A 142 -30.91 3.77 21.85
CA GLN A 142 -30.09 4.93 21.49
C GLN A 142 -28.59 4.65 21.61
N ALA A 143 -28.17 3.86 22.61
CA ALA A 143 -26.77 3.44 22.72
C ALA A 143 -26.36 2.46 21.60
N ASP A 144 -27.23 1.54 21.21
CA ASP A 144 -27.01 0.62 20.08
C ASP A 144 -26.93 1.40 18.75
N GLU A 145 -27.73 2.45 18.58
CA GLU A 145 -27.65 3.39 17.45
C GLU A 145 -26.31 4.15 17.45
N ALA A 146 -25.91 4.70 18.61
CA ALA A 146 -24.62 5.37 18.77
C ALA A 146 -23.43 4.44 18.46
N LEU A 147 -23.49 3.17 18.89
CA LEU A 147 -22.51 2.15 18.57
C LEU A 147 -22.43 1.91 17.06
N SER A 148 -23.57 1.71 16.39
CA SER A 148 -23.63 1.50 14.93
C SER A 148 -23.05 2.67 14.14
N LEU A 149 -23.38 3.91 14.53
CA LEU A 149 -22.83 5.13 13.93
C LEU A 149 -21.32 5.22 14.15
N SER A 150 -20.84 4.87 15.34
CA SER A 150 -19.40 4.89 15.66
C SER A 150 -18.61 3.89 14.83
N LEU A 151 -19.10 2.65 14.72
CA LEU A 151 -18.47 1.61 13.91
C LEU A 151 -18.44 2.01 12.43
N SER A 152 -19.53 2.57 11.92
CA SER A 152 -19.61 3.05 10.54
C SER A 152 -18.69 4.24 10.28
N ALA A 153 -18.57 5.17 11.24
CA ALA A 153 -17.67 6.31 11.14
C ALA A 153 -16.19 5.93 11.24
N ARG A 154 -15.90 4.78 11.86
CA ARG A 154 -14.56 4.19 11.97
C ARG A 154 -14.13 3.38 10.77
N ASP A 155 -15.05 2.93 9.93
CA ASP A 155 -14.71 2.29 8.66
C ASP A 155 -14.52 3.36 7.57
N ARG A 156 -13.38 4.06 7.61
CA ARG A 156 -13.07 5.12 6.63
C ARG A 156 -12.32 4.56 5.44
N GLU A 157 -12.85 4.81 4.25
CA GLU A 157 -12.10 4.63 3.00
C GLU A 157 -10.75 5.34 3.08
N ALA A 158 -9.71 4.60 2.73
CA ALA A 158 -8.36 5.09 2.58
C ALA A 158 -8.00 5.19 1.09
N GLU A 159 -6.96 5.95 0.82
CA GLU A 159 -6.41 6.16 -0.52
C GLU A 159 -4.98 5.64 -0.56
N ALA A 160 -4.56 5.15 -1.73
CA ALA A 160 -3.17 4.87 -2.04
C ALA A 160 -2.70 5.84 -3.13
N VAL A 161 -1.39 5.99 -3.27
CA VAL A 161 -0.78 6.86 -4.26
C VAL A 161 0.13 6.07 -5.21
N MET A 162 0.06 6.39 -6.49
CA MET A 162 1.05 5.97 -7.47
C MET A 162 2.37 6.70 -7.21
N SER A 163 3.21 6.13 -6.36
CA SER A 163 4.50 6.71 -5.94
C SER A 163 5.61 6.63 -6.98
N ASP A 164 5.47 5.72 -7.95
CA ASP A 164 6.33 5.61 -9.14
C ASP A 164 5.53 5.03 -10.30
N ALA A 165 5.81 5.50 -11.52
CA ALA A 165 5.21 4.97 -12.74
C ALA A 165 6.21 5.13 -13.88
N HIS A 166 6.71 4.00 -14.37
CA HIS A 166 7.64 3.91 -15.48
C HIS A 166 7.00 3.17 -16.65
N GLY A 167 7.13 3.71 -17.86
CA GLY A 167 6.49 3.13 -19.05
C GLY A 167 4.99 3.40 -19.11
N ALA A 168 4.21 2.43 -19.58
CA ALA A 168 2.76 2.49 -19.69
C ALA A 168 2.10 1.78 -18.50
N VAL A 169 1.52 2.59 -17.62
CA VAL A 169 0.76 2.15 -16.45
C VAL A 169 -0.67 2.63 -16.62
N GLU A 170 -1.63 1.74 -16.42
CA GLU A 170 -3.04 2.03 -16.58
C GLU A 170 -3.81 1.62 -15.33
N GLY A 171 -4.93 2.29 -15.08
CA GLY A 171 -5.86 1.98 -14.01
C GLY A 171 -7.30 2.01 -14.49
N ARG A 172 -8.17 1.36 -13.73
CA ARG A 172 -9.61 1.35 -13.97
C ARG A 172 -10.35 1.43 -12.65
N ARG A 173 -10.95 2.58 -12.37
CA ARG A 173 -11.81 2.77 -11.20
C ARG A 173 -13.11 1.96 -11.34
N PRO A 174 -13.80 1.63 -10.23
CA PRO A 174 -15.07 0.91 -10.28
C PRO A 174 -16.14 1.58 -11.17
N ALA A 175 -16.16 2.92 -11.18
CA ALA A 175 -17.09 3.70 -12.00
C ALA A 175 -16.68 3.82 -13.48
N GLU A 176 -15.44 3.44 -13.83
CA GLU A 176 -14.86 3.61 -15.16
C GLU A 176 -14.99 2.32 -15.98
N PRO A 177 -15.65 2.35 -17.16
CA PRO A 177 -15.81 1.16 -17.98
C PRO A 177 -14.55 0.78 -18.79
N ARG A 178 -13.52 1.65 -18.81
CA ARG A 178 -12.31 1.49 -19.63
C ARG A 178 -11.08 1.82 -18.82
N TRP A 179 -9.97 1.20 -19.19
CA TRP A 179 -8.64 1.56 -18.71
C TRP A 179 -8.28 2.99 -19.12
N SER A 180 -7.55 3.67 -18.26
CA SER A 180 -6.99 5.00 -18.48
C SER A 180 -5.60 5.10 -17.85
N ASP A 181 -4.77 6.01 -18.34
CA ASP A 181 -3.39 6.15 -17.86
C ASP A 181 -3.35 6.45 -16.35
N ARG A 182 -2.31 5.95 -15.68
CA ARG A 182 -1.95 6.31 -14.31
C ARG A 182 -0.52 6.83 -14.28
N GLY A 183 -0.35 8.05 -13.80
CA GLY A 183 0.92 8.72 -13.65
C GLY A 183 1.38 8.83 -12.20
N LEU A 184 2.60 9.33 -12.03
CA LEU A 184 3.16 9.67 -10.73
C LEU A 184 2.22 10.62 -9.96
N ARG A 185 1.93 10.27 -8.70
CA ARG A 185 1.02 10.94 -7.73
C ARG A 185 -0.47 10.77 -8.00
N ASP A 186 -0.87 9.95 -8.95
CA ASP A 186 -2.29 9.63 -9.09
C ASP A 186 -2.82 8.90 -7.85
N ILE A 187 -4.01 9.29 -7.43
CA ILE A 187 -4.72 8.71 -6.29
C ILE A 187 -5.49 7.48 -6.77
N LEU A 188 -5.25 6.37 -6.07
CA LEU A 188 -5.90 5.08 -6.26
C LEU A 188 -6.92 4.85 -5.14
N VAL A 189 -8.08 4.32 -5.51
CA VAL A 189 -9.20 4.10 -4.59
C VAL A 189 -9.49 2.61 -4.40
N GLU A 190 -10.32 2.29 -3.41
CA GLU A 190 -10.80 0.93 -3.21
C GLU A 190 -11.53 0.39 -4.45
N ALA A 191 -11.34 -0.91 -4.71
CA ALA A 191 -11.81 -1.65 -5.88
C ALA A 191 -11.27 -1.14 -7.23
N GLU A 192 -10.19 -0.34 -7.24
CA GLU A 192 -9.49 0.04 -8.45
C GLU A 192 -8.55 -1.08 -8.94
N GLU A 193 -8.59 -1.35 -10.24
CA GLU A 193 -7.61 -2.22 -10.90
C GLU A 193 -6.45 -1.38 -11.42
N VAL A 194 -5.23 -1.89 -11.31
CA VAL A 194 -4.00 -1.26 -11.78
C VAL A 194 -3.19 -2.28 -12.56
N ARG A 195 -2.70 -1.90 -13.73
CA ARG A 195 -1.84 -2.76 -14.55
C ARG A 195 -0.64 -2.04 -15.14
N THR A 196 0.42 -2.80 -15.33
CA THR A 196 1.65 -2.42 -16.01
C THR A 196 1.76 -3.19 -17.32
N LEU A 197 2.06 -2.50 -18.42
CA LEU A 197 2.29 -3.16 -19.71
C LEU A 197 3.74 -3.65 -19.83
N SER A 198 4.14 -4.08 -21.03
CA SER A 198 5.52 -4.48 -21.32
C SER A 198 6.50 -3.35 -20.98
N ALA A 199 7.68 -3.71 -20.45
CA ALA A 199 8.73 -2.77 -20.06
C ALA A 199 8.25 -1.61 -19.16
N SER A 200 7.21 -1.87 -18.34
CA SER A 200 6.59 -0.87 -17.48
C SER A 200 6.59 -1.35 -16.03
N THR A 201 6.79 -0.44 -15.09
CA THR A 201 6.74 -0.73 -13.65
C THR A 201 5.93 0.34 -12.94
N ALA A 202 5.28 -0.04 -11.83
CA ALA A 202 4.50 0.88 -11.03
C ALA A 202 4.75 0.60 -9.55
N GLN A 203 4.82 1.64 -8.72
CA GLN A 203 4.84 1.49 -7.27
C GLN A 203 3.64 2.19 -6.65
N VAL A 204 2.81 1.41 -5.98
CA VAL A 204 1.70 1.88 -5.15
C VAL A 204 2.18 2.00 -3.71
N THR A 205 2.04 3.18 -3.12
CA THR A 205 2.31 3.42 -1.70
C THR A 205 0.98 3.63 -0.97
N PHE A 206 0.76 2.86 0.08
CA PHE A 206 -0.41 2.92 0.95
C PHE A 206 -0.16 3.88 2.13
N ARG A 207 -1.21 4.19 2.88
CA ARG A 207 -1.19 5.16 3.98
C ARG A 207 -0.24 4.78 5.12
N ASP A 208 -0.11 3.48 5.38
CA ASP A 208 0.82 2.87 6.35
C ASP A 208 2.27 2.84 5.85
N LEU A 209 2.56 3.44 4.69
CA LEU A 209 3.86 3.40 4.00
C LEU A 209 4.24 2.02 3.43
N SER A 210 3.31 1.06 3.44
CA SER A 210 3.46 -0.17 2.68
C SER A 210 3.58 0.14 1.19
N ARG A 211 4.45 -0.58 0.50
CA ARG A 211 4.77 -0.38 -0.90
C ARG A 211 4.57 -1.66 -1.67
N LEU A 212 3.74 -1.61 -2.70
CA LEU A 212 3.58 -2.67 -3.69
C LEU A 212 4.15 -2.21 -5.03
N ARG A 213 5.11 -2.94 -5.56
CA ARG A 213 5.72 -2.66 -6.85
C ARG A 213 5.32 -3.71 -7.86
N LEU A 214 4.49 -3.32 -8.81
CA LEU A 214 4.08 -4.14 -9.95
C LEU A 214 5.21 -4.15 -10.98
N ASN A 215 5.59 -5.37 -11.39
CA ASN A 215 6.58 -5.61 -12.45
C ASN A 215 5.91 -5.59 -13.84
N PRO A 216 6.66 -5.66 -14.97
CA PRO A 216 6.06 -5.64 -16.29
C PRO A 216 5.00 -6.73 -16.49
N ASN A 217 3.94 -6.41 -17.24
CA ASN A 217 2.82 -7.32 -17.54
C ASN A 217 2.01 -7.79 -16.32
N SER A 218 1.85 -6.92 -15.32
CA SER A 218 1.14 -7.25 -14.08
C SER A 218 -0.19 -6.54 -13.99
N ASN A 219 -1.16 -7.19 -13.35
CA ASN A 219 -2.48 -6.63 -13.08
C ASN A 219 -2.91 -6.99 -11.65
N ALA A 220 -3.28 -6.00 -10.86
CA ALA A 220 -3.72 -6.17 -9.49
C ALA A 220 -5.00 -5.36 -9.22
N LEU A 221 -5.88 -5.92 -8.39
CA LEU A 221 -7.07 -5.26 -7.85
C LEU A 221 -6.80 -4.87 -6.40
N ILE A 222 -6.93 -3.58 -6.09
CA ILE A 222 -6.92 -3.10 -4.72
C ILE A 222 -8.30 -3.37 -4.12
N GLN A 223 -8.48 -4.52 -3.48
CA GLN A 223 -9.79 -5.02 -3.07
C GLN A 223 -10.38 -4.24 -1.89
N THR A 224 -9.56 -3.87 -0.91
CA THR A 224 -10.01 -3.17 0.30
C THR A 224 -8.92 -2.21 0.77
N MET A 225 -9.31 -1.00 1.18
CA MET A 225 -8.43 -0.01 1.82
C MET A 225 -9.22 0.77 2.86
N ARG A 226 -9.08 0.39 4.13
CA ARG A 226 -9.82 0.98 5.25
C ARG A 226 -8.89 1.44 6.35
N SER A 227 -9.23 2.58 6.94
CA SER A 227 -8.53 3.18 8.06
C SER A 227 -9.49 3.39 9.23
N ASP A 228 -9.06 3.09 10.44
CA ASP A 228 -9.77 3.40 11.67
C ASP A 228 -9.24 4.71 12.29
N PRO A 229 -9.94 5.85 12.16
CA PRO A 229 -9.48 7.14 12.65
C PRO A 229 -9.37 7.21 14.18
N LEU A 230 -9.97 6.27 14.92
CA LEU A 230 -9.87 6.21 16.38
C LEU A 230 -8.60 5.50 16.83
N THR A 231 -8.30 4.36 16.23
CA THR A 231 -7.21 3.47 16.66
C THR A 231 -5.93 3.60 15.83
N GLY A 232 -6.05 4.19 14.63
CA GLY A 232 -5.00 4.24 13.61
C GLY A 232 -4.81 2.91 12.88
N ALA A 233 -5.66 1.91 13.10
CA ALA A 233 -5.53 0.60 12.46
C ALA A 233 -5.87 0.69 10.96
N GLU A 234 -5.03 0.08 10.14
CA GLU A 234 -5.21 0.02 8.69
C GLU A 234 -5.54 -1.41 8.24
N ARG A 235 -6.48 -1.55 7.30
CA ARG A 235 -6.79 -2.82 6.64
C ARG A 235 -6.69 -2.65 5.14
N THR A 236 -5.75 -3.38 4.56
CA THR A 236 -5.51 -3.40 3.11
C THR A 236 -5.57 -4.83 2.59
N SER A 237 -6.26 -5.01 1.47
CA SER A 237 -6.31 -6.28 0.75
C SER A 237 -6.07 -6.05 -0.73
N VAL A 238 -5.12 -6.79 -1.31
CA VAL A 238 -4.77 -6.69 -2.74
C VAL A 238 -4.81 -8.07 -3.39
N ASN A 239 -5.51 -8.16 -4.51
CA ASN A 239 -5.63 -9.39 -5.29
C ASN A 239 -4.83 -9.28 -6.59
N LEU A 240 -3.83 -10.16 -6.76
CA LEU A 240 -3.09 -10.30 -8.00
C LEU A 240 -3.94 -11.07 -9.02
N VAL A 241 -4.20 -10.46 -10.17
CA VAL A 241 -4.96 -11.10 -11.25
C VAL A 241 -4.04 -11.89 -12.17
N ASN A 242 -2.89 -11.31 -12.56
CA ASN A 242 -1.85 -11.94 -13.37
C ASN A 242 -0.54 -11.13 -13.30
N GLY A 243 0.58 -11.73 -13.67
CA GLY A 243 1.91 -11.11 -13.57
C GLY A 243 2.44 -11.23 -12.16
N ASP A 244 3.10 -10.20 -11.63
CA ASP A 244 3.68 -10.29 -10.29
C ASP A 244 3.91 -8.93 -9.64
N PHE A 245 4.03 -8.94 -8.32
CA PHE A 245 4.50 -7.78 -7.58
C PHE A 245 5.44 -8.17 -6.45
N TYR A 246 6.34 -7.24 -6.15
CA TYR A 246 7.16 -7.25 -4.95
C TYR A 246 6.55 -6.30 -3.92
N ALA A 247 6.61 -6.69 -2.66
CA ALA A 247 5.94 -5.97 -1.60
C ALA A 247 6.87 -5.77 -0.41
N LEU A 248 6.91 -4.53 0.06
CA LEU A 248 7.65 -4.11 1.24
C LEU A 248 6.68 -3.37 2.16
N LEU A 249 6.24 -4.03 3.23
CA LEU A 249 5.21 -3.50 4.12
C LEU A 249 5.82 -2.61 5.21
N GLY A 250 5.22 -1.43 5.38
CA GLY A 250 5.68 -0.41 6.30
C GLY A 250 5.15 -0.68 7.71
N GLY A 251 6.05 -0.91 8.67
CA GLY A 251 5.78 -0.77 10.10
C GLY A 251 4.44 -1.31 10.59
N LEU A 252 4.06 -2.53 10.18
CA LEU A 252 2.82 -3.19 10.60
C LEU A 252 2.75 -3.18 12.13
N SER A 253 1.87 -2.35 12.68
CA SER A 253 1.54 -2.46 14.09
C SER A 253 0.76 -3.75 14.30
N ALA A 254 0.66 -4.24 15.53
CA ALA A 254 -0.16 -5.41 15.83
C ALA A 254 -1.66 -5.24 15.49
N ARG A 255 -2.08 -4.04 15.05
CA ARG A 255 -3.45 -3.70 14.67
C ARG A 255 -3.66 -3.67 13.16
N ASP A 256 -2.60 -3.64 12.37
CA ASP A 256 -2.70 -3.51 10.91
C ASP A 256 -2.89 -4.88 10.27
N VAL A 257 -3.70 -4.91 9.23
CA VAL A 257 -3.99 -6.13 8.46
C VAL A 257 -3.66 -5.85 7.01
N PHE A 258 -2.68 -6.57 6.49
CA PHE A 258 -2.35 -6.57 5.07
C PHE A 258 -2.49 -7.99 4.54
N ASP A 259 -3.46 -8.19 3.65
CA ASP A 259 -3.72 -9.47 3.02
C ASP A 259 -3.47 -9.39 1.52
N VAL A 260 -2.86 -10.44 0.97
CA VAL A 260 -2.78 -10.61 -0.49
C VAL A 260 -3.46 -11.89 -0.93
N ALA A 261 -4.02 -11.87 -2.12
CA ALA A 261 -4.61 -13.03 -2.78
C ALA A 261 -4.11 -13.14 -4.22
N ALA A 262 -4.20 -14.35 -4.76
CA ALA A 262 -3.98 -14.66 -6.18
C ALA A 262 -4.79 -15.91 -6.52
N PRO A 263 -5.03 -16.26 -7.79
CA PRO A 263 -5.72 -17.50 -8.12
C PRO A 263 -5.10 -18.72 -7.41
N GLY A 264 -5.92 -19.51 -6.71
CA GLY A 264 -5.46 -20.65 -5.90
C GLY A 264 -4.87 -20.31 -4.51
N ILE A 265 -4.53 -19.05 -4.25
CA ILE A 265 -4.13 -18.53 -2.94
C ILE A 265 -5.28 -17.67 -2.40
N GLU A 266 -6.06 -18.23 -1.47
CA GLU A 266 -7.27 -17.58 -0.94
C GLU A 266 -6.95 -16.33 -0.13
N SER A 267 -5.93 -16.44 0.72
CA SER A 267 -5.31 -15.33 1.41
C SER A 267 -3.89 -15.70 1.80
N ALA A 268 -3.04 -14.70 1.86
CA ALA A 268 -1.79 -14.77 2.56
C ALA A 268 -1.76 -13.64 3.59
N SER A 269 -1.57 -14.02 4.85
CA SER A 269 -1.23 -13.13 5.95
C SER A 269 0.28 -12.91 5.90
N VAL A 270 0.65 -11.65 5.72
CA VAL A 270 1.89 -11.33 5.05
C VAL A 270 2.99 -10.88 6.00
N SER A 271 4.22 -11.32 5.74
CA SER A 271 5.45 -10.76 6.30
C SER A 271 5.80 -9.40 5.67
N ARG A 272 6.85 -8.72 6.15
CA ARG A 272 7.17 -7.36 5.66
C ARG A 272 7.86 -7.33 4.31
N ASP A 273 8.43 -8.43 3.83
CA ASP A 273 9.23 -8.50 2.60
C ASP A 273 8.95 -9.81 1.87
N PHE A 274 8.25 -9.71 0.75
CA PHE A 274 7.82 -10.87 -0.02
C PHE A 274 7.57 -10.53 -1.49
N TRP A 275 7.48 -11.58 -2.30
CA TRP A 275 7.09 -11.51 -3.70
C TRP A 275 5.95 -12.48 -3.97
N ILE A 276 5.00 -12.08 -4.82
CA ILE A 276 3.91 -12.95 -5.29
C ILE A 276 3.74 -12.78 -6.80
N GLY A 277 3.55 -13.91 -7.49
CA GLY A 277 3.35 -13.96 -8.92
C GLY A 277 2.27 -14.97 -9.32
N HIS A 278 1.63 -14.73 -10.46
CA HIS A 278 0.63 -15.59 -11.05
C HIS A 278 0.79 -15.63 -12.57
N ASP A 279 0.74 -16.83 -13.12
CA ASP A 279 0.58 -17.10 -14.54
C ASP A 279 -0.49 -18.18 -14.76
N ASP A 280 -0.79 -18.50 -16.02
CA ASP A 280 -1.79 -19.52 -16.40
C ASP A 280 -1.57 -20.89 -15.75
N GLY A 281 -0.34 -21.21 -15.29
CA GLY A 281 0.01 -22.49 -14.71
C GLY A 281 -0.12 -22.54 -13.20
N ALA A 282 0.34 -21.51 -12.50
CA ALA A 282 0.46 -21.50 -11.05
C ALA A 282 0.53 -20.09 -10.44
N SER A 283 0.17 -20.02 -9.16
CA SER A 283 0.54 -18.92 -8.29
C SER A 283 1.77 -19.27 -7.50
N ARG A 284 2.64 -18.29 -7.27
CA ARG A 284 3.94 -18.45 -6.61
C ARG A 284 4.10 -17.35 -5.59
N ILE A 285 4.70 -17.67 -4.46
CA ILE A 285 4.98 -16.71 -3.41
C ILE A 285 6.32 -17.03 -2.76
N ALA A 286 7.10 -16.00 -2.43
CA ALA A 286 8.41 -16.12 -1.78
C ALA A 286 8.50 -15.12 -0.63
N ASN A 287 8.91 -15.60 0.54
CA ASN A 287 9.12 -14.77 1.73
C ASN A 287 10.61 -14.49 1.94
N TYR A 288 10.99 -13.24 2.19
CA TYR A 288 12.37 -12.83 2.47
C TYR A 288 12.55 -12.24 3.86
N ASP A 289 11.46 -12.00 4.58
CA ASP A 289 11.48 -11.51 5.95
C ASP A 289 11.77 -12.66 6.93
N SER A 290 12.27 -12.30 8.11
CA SER A 290 12.45 -13.21 9.23
C SER A 290 11.15 -13.71 9.83
N GLU A 291 10.08 -12.92 9.74
CA GLU A 291 8.74 -13.33 10.18
C GLU A 291 8.12 -14.29 9.16
N ALA A 292 7.41 -15.30 9.66
CA ALA A 292 6.80 -16.30 8.81
C ALA A 292 5.59 -15.72 8.06
N LEU A 293 5.58 -15.89 6.74
CA LEU A 293 4.41 -15.62 5.91
C LEU A 293 3.48 -16.83 5.96
N THR A 294 2.19 -16.63 6.19
CA THR A 294 1.21 -17.73 6.23
C THR A 294 0.20 -17.58 5.11
N LEU A 295 0.02 -18.60 4.28
CA LEU A 295 -0.99 -18.61 3.22
C LEU A 295 -2.02 -19.74 3.39
N GLN A 296 -3.25 -19.47 2.97
CA GLN A 296 -4.31 -20.45 2.76
C GLN A 296 -4.39 -20.80 1.28
N ALA A 297 -4.16 -22.08 0.96
CA ALA A 297 -4.30 -22.59 -0.39
C ALA A 297 -4.84 -24.02 -0.35
N LYS A 298 -5.86 -24.31 -1.16
CA LYS A 298 -6.44 -25.66 -1.29
C LYS A 298 -6.91 -26.25 0.05
N GLY A 299 -7.42 -25.41 0.96
CA GLY A 299 -7.86 -25.80 2.30
C GLY A 299 -6.74 -26.16 3.27
N GLU A 300 -5.47 -25.93 2.90
CA GLU A 300 -4.30 -26.11 3.77
C GLU A 300 -3.70 -24.75 4.14
N THR A 301 -3.24 -24.65 5.39
CA THR A 301 -2.47 -23.51 5.89
C THR A 301 -0.98 -23.81 5.78
N ILE A 302 -0.25 -22.98 5.05
CA ILE A 302 1.17 -23.15 4.78
C ILE A 302 1.92 -21.95 5.36
N ALA A 303 2.88 -22.22 6.23
CA ALA A 303 3.80 -21.20 6.74
C ALA A 303 5.13 -21.27 5.99
N LEU A 304 5.64 -20.12 5.54
CA LEU A 304 6.91 -19.95 4.85
C LEU A 304 7.84 -19.11 5.71
N GLY A 305 8.99 -19.67 6.08
CA GLY A 305 10.05 -18.95 6.76
C GLY A 305 10.81 -18.00 5.84
N ARG A 306 11.91 -17.45 6.35
CA ARG A 306 12.81 -16.60 5.57
C ARG A 306 13.43 -17.40 4.43
N ASN A 307 13.37 -16.86 3.22
CA ASN A 307 13.91 -17.44 1.99
C ASN A 307 13.24 -18.77 1.60
N GLU A 308 11.98 -18.93 1.96
CA GLU A 308 11.15 -20.05 1.50
C GLU A 308 10.08 -19.54 0.53
N GLY A 309 9.76 -20.35 -0.46
CA GLY A 309 8.70 -20.11 -1.41
C GLY A 309 7.71 -21.26 -1.51
N ALA A 310 6.56 -20.98 -2.10
CA ALA A 310 5.56 -21.97 -2.45
C ALA A 310 5.04 -21.78 -3.87
N VAL A 311 4.74 -22.90 -4.53
CA VAL A 311 4.09 -22.96 -5.85
C VAL A 311 2.74 -23.65 -5.69
N VAL A 312 1.67 -22.92 -5.97
CA VAL A 312 0.28 -23.39 -5.92
C VAL A 312 -0.23 -23.58 -7.36
N PRO A 313 -0.27 -24.81 -7.89
CA PRO A 313 -0.70 -25.06 -9.26
C PRO A 313 -2.21 -24.87 -9.44
N MET A 314 -2.67 -24.40 -10.60
CA MET A 314 -4.10 -24.15 -10.87
C MET A 314 -4.97 -25.42 -10.95
N GLY A 315 -4.36 -26.60 -11.07
CA GLY A 315 -5.05 -27.91 -11.10
C GLY A 315 -4.97 -28.70 -9.79
N ALA A 316 -5.22 -30.02 -9.90
CA ALA A 316 -5.22 -30.96 -8.76
C ALA A 316 -3.82 -31.24 -8.15
N GLY A 317 -2.76 -30.61 -8.65
CA GLY A 317 -1.41 -30.75 -8.09
C GLY A 317 -1.36 -30.26 -6.63
N ARG A 318 -0.40 -30.76 -5.85
CA ARG A 318 -0.18 -30.28 -4.48
C ARG A 318 0.63 -29.00 -4.47
N THR A 319 0.51 -28.22 -3.42
CA THR A 319 1.40 -27.07 -3.20
C THR A 319 2.80 -27.59 -2.93
N GLU A 320 3.77 -27.08 -3.68
CA GLU A 320 5.19 -27.38 -3.50
C GLU A 320 5.84 -26.28 -2.68
N ARG A 321 6.64 -26.64 -1.67
CA ARG A 321 7.46 -25.71 -0.90
C ARG A 321 8.91 -25.91 -1.26
N VAL A 322 9.63 -24.81 -1.43
CA VAL A 322 11.04 -24.83 -1.82
C VAL A 322 11.82 -23.74 -1.07
N ASP A 323 13.09 -24.00 -0.83
CA ASP A 323 14.03 -22.94 -0.46
C ASP A 323 14.37 -22.14 -1.72
N VAL A 324 14.24 -20.82 -1.65
CA VAL A 324 14.56 -19.97 -2.80
C VAL A 324 16.08 -19.91 -2.99
N LEU A 325 16.53 -19.65 -4.23
CA LEU A 325 17.96 -19.60 -4.53
C LEU A 325 18.68 -18.48 -3.77
N GLY A 326 19.95 -18.70 -3.47
CA GLY A 326 20.81 -17.70 -2.84
C GLY A 326 21.12 -16.51 -3.76
N ALA A 327 21.58 -15.42 -3.14
CA ALA A 327 21.82 -14.16 -3.83
C ALA A 327 23.01 -14.20 -4.81
N PRO A 328 22.85 -13.73 -6.06
CA PRO A 328 23.97 -13.56 -6.99
C PRO A 328 25.03 -12.58 -6.48
N ARG A 329 26.31 -12.88 -6.75
CA ARG A 329 27.42 -11.94 -6.47
C ARG A 329 27.62 -11.01 -7.65
N LEU A 330 27.42 -9.71 -7.44
CA LEU A 330 27.67 -8.69 -8.45
C LEU A 330 29.17 -8.56 -8.76
N SER A 331 29.54 -8.40 -10.03
CA SER A 331 30.94 -8.38 -10.50
C SER A 331 31.31 -7.04 -11.13
N GLU A 332 30.55 -6.59 -12.13
CA GLU A 332 30.79 -5.32 -12.84
C GLU A 332 29.49 -4.52 -13.02
N PRO A 333 29.55 -3.18 -12.98
CA PRO A 333 30.73 -2.39 -12.64
C PRO A 333 31.16 -2.59 -11.17
N ALA A 334 32.39 -2.18 -10.87
CA ALA A 334 32.83 -2.03 -9.48
C ALA A 334 31.88 -1.07 -8.75
N ASP A 335 31.66 -1.32 -7.46
CA ASP A 335 30.79 -0.45 -6.66
C ASP A 335 31.32 0.98 -6.61
N GLY A 336 30.45 1.96 -6.88
CA GLY A 336 30.80 3.38 -6.98
C GLY A 336 31.56 3.76 -8.26
N ARG A 337 31.62 2.90 -9.28
CA ARG A 337 32.30 3.23 -10.55
C ARG A 337 31.68 4.46 -11.20
N ARG A 338 32.53 5.42 -11.59
CA ARG A 338 32.16 6.59 -12.39
C ARG A 338 32.68 6.46 -13.81
N GLN A 339 31.84 6.77 -14.82
CA GLN A 339 32.22 6.73 -16.24
C GLN A 339 31.34 7.63 -17.10
N THR A 340 31.83 8.09 -18.25
CA THR A 340 31.09 8.94 -19.20
C THR A 340 30.26 8.14 -20.20
N ASN A 341 30.60 6.86 -20.42
CA ASN A 341 29.84 5.98 -21.30
C ASN A 341 28.43 5.72 -20.74
N ARG A 342 27.42 5.98 -21.57
CA ARG A 342 25.98 5.89 -21.25
C ARG A 342 25.40 4.49 -21.41
N ALA A 343 26.24 3.56 -21.87
CA ALA A 343 25.93 2.16 -22.04
C ALA A 343 26.72 1.33 -21.02
N ILE A 344 26.01 0.76 -20.05
CA ILE A 344 26.60 0.10 -18.88
C ILE A 344 26.35 -1.39 -18.98
N THR A 345 27.42 -2.19 -18.89
CA THR A 345 27.29 -3.64 -18.76
C THR A 345 27.28 -4.00 -17.28
N LEU A 346 26.19 -4.62 -16.84
CA LEU A 346 25.98 -5.12 -15.49
C LEU A 346 26.22 -6.62 -15.50
N GLY A 347 27.15 -7.12 -14.70
CA GLY A 347 27.56 -8.53 -14.68
C GLY A 347 27.55 -9.12 -13.28
N TRP A 348 27.18 -10.39 -13.16
CA TRP A 348 27.13 -11.13 -11.89
C TRP A 348 27.65 -12.56 -12.04
N ALA A 349 27.90 -13.23 -10.91
CA ALA A 349 28.31 -14.62 -10.88
C ALA A 349 27.13 -15.57 -11.12
N VAL A 350 27.40 -16.72 -11.73
CA VAL A 350 26.42 -17.82 -11.86
C VAL A 350 25.98 -18.29 -10.46
N VAL A 351 24.68 -18.52 -10.30
CA VAL A 351 24.09 -19.21 -9.14
C VAL A 351 23.70 -20.61 -9.58
N GLU A 352 24.11 -21.63 -8.81
CA GLU A 352 23.75 -23.03 -9.07
C GLU A 352 22.23 -23.22 -8.95
N GLY A 353 21.63 -23.94 -9.89
CA GLY A 353 20.17 -24.14 -9.96
C GLY A 353 19.37 -23.00 -10.59
N ALA A 354 20.02 -21.88 -10.95
CA ALA A 354 19.34 -20.76 -11.60
C ALA A 354 18.91 -21.12 -13.03
N ALA A 355 17.61 -20.94 -13.33
CA ALA A 355 17.05 -21.01 -14.68
C ALA A 355 17.02 -19.63 -15.37
N GLY A 356 17.20 -18.55 -14.61
CA GLY A 356 17.33 -17.19 -15.14
C GLY A 356 17.66 -16.20 -14.03
N TYR A 357 17.62 -14.91 -14.36
CA TYR A 357 17.88 -13.81 -13.42
C TYR A 357 16.87 -12.68 -13.58
N TRP A 358 16.60 -12.01 -12.47
CA TRP A 358 15.84 -10.78 -12.41
C TRP A 358 16.78 -9.63 -12.05
N LEU A 359 16.99 -8.72 -13.00
CA LEU A 359 17.84 -7.53 -12.86
C LEU A 359 16.99 -6.29 -12.63
N GLU A 360 17.44 -5.44 -11.70
CA GLU A 360 16.82 -4.15 -11.42
C GLU A 360 17.84 -3.03 -11.41
N VAL A 361 17.47 -1.90 -12.00
CA VAL A 361 18.22 -0.64 -11.95
C VAL A 361 17.28 0.48 -11.57
N ALA A 362 17.68 1.29 -10.58
CA ALA A 362 16.92 2.41 -10.05
C ALA A 362 17.81 3.65 -9.88
N GLU A 363 17.19 4.82 -9.75
CA GLU A 363 17.86 6.11 -9.52
C GLU A 363 18.00 6.45 -8.02
N ASP A 364 17.63 5.52 -7.13
CA ASP A 364 17.77 5.64 -5.68
C ASP A 364 18.02 4.27 -5.04
N VAL A 365 18.51 4.30 -3.80
CA VAL A 365 18.95 3.10 -3.08
C VAL A 365 17.76 2.27 -2.57
N GLU A 366 16.60 2.90 -2.39
CA GLU A 366 15.35 2.26 -1.98
C GLU A 366 14.65 1.53 -3.13
N PHE A 367 15.14 1.65 -4.36
CA PHE A 367 14.51 1.14 -5.59
C PHE A 367 13.09 1.68 -5.80
N GLY A 368 12.86 2.93 -5.38
CA GLY A 368 11.59 3.64 -5.50
C GLY A 368 11.38 4.32 -6.84
N ARG A 369 12.45 4.68 -7.58
CA ARG A 369 12.40 5.24 -8.94
C ARG A 369 13.05 4.27 -9.91
N MET A 370 12.24 3.41 -10.49
CA MET A 370 12.73 2.35 -11.35
C MET A 370 13.13 2.90 -12.72
N LYS A 371 14.24 2.37 -13.24
CA LYS A 371 14.72 2.64 -14.60
C LYS A 371 14.66 1.40 -15.50
N VAL A 372 15.02 0.25 -14.95
CA VAL A 372 15.03 -1.04 -15.66
C VAL A 372 14.57 -2.16 -14.71
N SER A 373 13.72 -3.06 -15.19
CA SER A 373 13.36 -4.32 -14.53
C SER A 373 13.28 -5.41 -15.60
N GLU A 374 14.30 -6.27 -15.65
CA GLU A 374 14.44 -7.33 -16.66
C GLU A 374 14.29 -8.70 -16.01
N TRP A 375 13.32 -9.49 -16.48
CA TRP A 375 12.97 -10.78 -15.92
C TRP A 375 13.42 -11.93 -16.83
N GLY A 376 13.87 -13.04 -16.26
CA GLY A 376 14.18 -14.26 -17.02
C GLY A 376 15.46 -14.17 -17.87
N LEU A 377 16.40 -13.30 -17.51
CA LEU A 377 17.68 -13.21 -18.21
C LEU A 377 18.46 -14.54 -18.06
N SER A 378 18.86 -15.15 -19.16
CA SER A 378 19.63 -16.41 -19.15
C SER A 378 21.15 -16.19 -19.04
N ALA A 379 21.62 -15.02 -19.49
CA ALA A 379 23.02 -14.62 -19.36
C ALA A 379 23.30 -14.04 -17.97
N THR A 380 24.57 -14.06 -17.56
CA THR A 380 25.04 -13.44 -16.32
C THR A 380 25.57 -12.02 -16.51
N ALA A 381 25.22 -11.40 -17.63
CA ALA A 381 25.49 -10.01 -17.91
C ALA A 381 24.37 -9.42 -18.76
N HIS A 382 24.08 -8.14 -18.56
CA HIS A 382 23.09 -7.40 -19.32
C HIS A 382 23.59 -5.98 -19.58
N ARG A 383 23.38 -5.48 -20.79
CA ARG A 383 23.81 -4.16 -21.20
C ARG A 383 22.63 -3.21 -21.22
N VAL A 384 22.68 -2.21 -20.33
CA VAL A 384 21.68 -1.14 -20.26
C VAL A 384 22.18 0.04 -21.09
N GLU A 385 21.37 0.45 -22.06
CA GLU A 385 21.69 1.51 -23.01
C GLU A 385 21.04 2.84 -22.62
N ALA A 386 21.55 3.93 -23.21
CA ALA A 386 20.94 5.26 -23.19
C ALA A 386 20.62 5.81 -21.78
N LEU A 387 21.43 5.46 -20.77
CA LEU A 387 21.31 6.06 -19.44
C LEU A 387 21.64 7.56 -19.51
N GLN A 388 20.92 8.36 -18.72
CA GLN A 388 21.21 9.78 -18.59
C GLN A 388 22.33 9.97 -17.56
N PRO A 389 23.06 11.10 -17.58
CA PRO A 389 23.98 11.41 -16.51
C PRO A 389 23.27 11.40 -15.15
N GLY A 390 23.82 10.66 -14.19
CA GLY A 390 23.18 10.42 -12.89
C GLY A 390 23.79 9.24 -12.13
N ALA A 391 23.38 9.10 -10.87
CA ALA A 391 23.71 7.96 -10.03
C ALA A 391 22.63 6.88 -10.17
N TYR A 392 23.06 5.63 -10.25
CA TYR A 392 22.19 4.47 -10.39
C TYR A 392 22.57 3.41 -9.37
N HIS A 393 21.55 2.71 -8.87
CA HIS A 393 21.67 1.56 -7.99
C HIS A 393 21.11 0.34 -8.71
N TRP A 394 21.72 -0.81 -8.53
CA TRP A 394 21.29 -2.04 -9.18
C TRP A 394 21.45 -3.26 -8.30
N ARG A 395 20.59 -4.25 -8.52
CA ARG A 395 20.59 -5.54 -7.81
C ARG A 395 20.06 -6.65 -8.71
N VAL A 396 20.39 -7.89 -8.36
CA VAL A 396 19.98 -9.09 -9.12
C VAL A 396 19.45 -10.16 -8.16
N SER A 397 18.41 -10.89 -8.58
CA SER A 397 17.99 -12.16 -7.98
C SER A 397 18.17 -13.29 -9.00
N ALA A 398 18.56 -14.48 -8.54
CA ALA A 398 18.44 -15.69 -9.35
C ALA A 398 16.97 -16.13 -9.40
N LEU A 399 16.55 -16.77 -10.49
CA LEU A 399 15.24 -17.40 -10.63
C LEU A 399 15.45 -18.90 -10.70
N ASP A 400 14.68 -19.67 -9.94
CA ASP A 400 14.71 -21.13 -10.05
C ASP A 400 13.92 -21.64 -11.28
N ALA A 401 13.96 -22.94 -11.52
CA ALA A 401 13.22 -23.58 -12.61
C ALA A 401 11.69 -23.52 -12.45
N LEU A 402 11.20 -23.23 -11.24
CA LEU A 402 9.79 -23.03 -10.94
C LEU A 402 9.37 -21.58 -11.20
N GLY A 403 10.30 -20.66 -11.42
CA GLY A 403 10.05 -19.23 -11.61
C GLY A 403 9.96 -18.42 -10.31
N LEU A 404 10.39 -18.97 -9.18
CA LEU A 404 10.50 -18.24 -7.93
C LEU A 404 11.78 -17.39 -7.92
N PRO A 405 11.69 -16.09 -7.58
CA PRO A 405 12.86 -15.29 -7.32
C PRO A 405 13.55 -15.71 -6.03
N GLY A 406 14.87 -15.76 -6.10
CA GLY A 406 15.79 -15.97 -4.99
C GLY A 406 16.10 -14.69 -4.23
N GLU A 407 16.95 -14.83 -3.21
CA GLU A 407 17.45 -13.72 -2.42
C GLU A 407 18.05 -12.62 -3.31
N ARG A 408 17.80 -11.38 -2.92
CA ARG A 408 18.38 -10.21 -3.59
C ARG A 408 19.87 -10.12 -3.30
N SER A 409 20.66 -9.82 -4.33
CA SER A 409 22.04 -9.37 -4.14
C SER A 409 22.07 -8.12 -3.26
N LEU A 410 23.19 -7.91 -2.55
CA LEU A 410 23.53 -6.57 -2.08
C LEU A 410 23.53 -5.62 -3.28
N SER A 411 22.95 -4.44 -3.12
CA SER A 411 22.93 -3.44 -4.17
C SER A 411 24.34 -2.88 -4.40
N ARG A 412 24.63 -2.52 -5.65
CA ARG A 412 25.81 -1.73 -6.02
C ARG A 412 25.38 -0.44 -6.70
N ALA A 413 26.25 0.56 -6.66
CA ALA A 413 26.06 1.84 -7.32
C ALA A 413 27.05 2.07 -8.46
N PHE A 414 26.66 2.88 -9.44
CA PHE A 414 27.55 3.47 -10.44
C PHE A 414 27.04 4.87 -10.83
N GLU A 415 27.92 5.70 -11.39
CA GLU A 415 27.60 7.05 -11.86
C GLU A 415 27.91 7.17 -13.35
N VAL A 416 26.90 7.57 -14.12
CA VAL A 416 27.07 8.07 -15.49
C VAL A 416 27.41 9.55 -15.38
N ALA A 417 28.66 9.90 -15.58
CA ALA A 417 29.12 11.28 -15.58
C ALA A 417 28.77 11.97 -16.90
N ARG A 418 28.53 13.28 -16.85
CA ARG A 418 28.56 14.12 -18.05
C ARG A 418 29.99 14.15 -18.58
N ASP A 419 30.16 13.99 -19.89
CA ASP A 419 31.41 14.29 -20.54
C ASP A 419 31.54 15.79 -20.74
N ASP A 420 32.50 16.41 -20.06
CA ASP A 420 32.83 17.84 -20.13
C ASP A 420 34.21 18.09 -20.74
N THR A 421 34.84 17.06 -21.32
CA THR A 421 36.19 17.14 -21.89
C THR A 421 36.11 17.52 -23.37
N PRO A 422 36.62 18.69 -23.79
CA PRO A 422 36.64 19.06 -25.20
C PRO A 422 37.53 18.13 -26.04
N PRO A 423 37.15 17.87 -27.30
CA PRO A 423 37.94 17.03 -28.19
C PRO A 423 39.29 17.70 -28.50
N PHE A 424 40.35 16.92 -28.64
CA PHE A 424 41.65 17.51 -29.00
C PHE A 424 41.63 18.05 -30.45
N LEU A 425 42.44 19.08 -30.71
CA LEU A 425 42.63 19.63 -32.07
C LEU A 425 44.09 20.07 -32.26
N THR A 426 44.75 19.50 -33.25
CA THR A 426 46.10 19.85 -33.69
C THR A 426 46.07 20.30 -35.14
N ILE A 427 46.63 21.47 -35.43
CA ILE A 427 46.74 22.00 -36.80
C ILE A 427 48.20 21.85 -37.23
N LEU A 428 48.46 20.98 -38.20
CA LEU A 428 49.80 20.63 -38.69
C LEU A 428 50.26 21.58 -39.79
N ASP A 429 49.41 21.80 -40.80
CA ASP A 429 49.69 22.69 -41.93
C ASP A 429 48.52 23.65 -42.18
N PRO A 430 48.80 24.90 -42.58
CA PRO A 430 50.12 25.53 -42.53
C PRO A 430 50.58 25.80 -41.08
N PRO A 431 51.90 25.90 -40.83
CA PRO A 431 52.41 26.37 -39.54
C PRO A 431 51.97 27.80 -39.22
N GLU A 432 51.93 28.16 -37.94
CA GLU A 432 51.63 29.54 -37.50
C GLU A 432 52.59 30.54 -38.15
N GLY A 433 52.05 31.62 -38.72
CA GLY A 433 52.81 32.70 -39.35
C GLY A 433 53.51 32.33 -40.66
N ALA A 434 53.19 31.18 -41.26
CA ALA A 434 53.79 30.77 -42.53
C ALA A 434 53.55 31.80 -43.65
N ILE A 435 54.49 31.89 -44.60
CA ILE A 435 54.33 32.71 -45.81
C ILE A 435 54.17 31.78 -47.01
N LEU A 436 52.97 31.73 -47.57
CA LEU A 436 52.59 30.84 -48.67
C LEU A 436 52.44 31.63 -49.97
N ARG A 437 52.77 30.99 -51.10
CA ARG A 437 52.71 31.60 -52.45
C ARG A 437 51.96 30.76 -53.47
N GLU A 438 51.58 29.55 -53.09
CA GLU A 438 50.88 28.60 -53.96
C GLU A 438 49.42 28.47 -53.51
N THR A 439 48.52 28.33 -54.47
CA THR A 439 47.09 28.09 -54.26
C THR A 439 46.65 26.85 -55.05
N PRO A 440 45.81 25.97 -54.48
CA PRO A 440 45.20 26.05 -53.15
C PRO A 440 46.19 25.78 -52.02
N VAL A 441 45.97 26.41 -50.86
CA VAL A 441 46.67 26.09 -49.61
C VAL A 441 46.05 24.84 -49.01
N ILE A 442 46.87 23.82 -48.78
CA ILE A 442 46.46 22.59 -48.12
C ILE A 442 46.52 22.82 -46.60
N VAL A 443 45.40 22.55 -45.93
CA VAL A 443 45.25 22.63 -44.48
C VAL A 443 45.14 21.21 -43.94
N ARG A 444 46.03 20.84 -43.01
CA ARG A 444 46.08 19.51 -42.40
C ARG A 444 46.10 19.59 -40.90
N GLY A 445 45.55 18.57 -40.27
CA GLY A 445 45.64 18.40 -38.83
C GLY A 445 45.04 17.10 -38.36
N GLU A 446 44.93 16.98 -37.04
CA GLU A 446 44.42 15.80 -36.36
C GLU A 446 43.44 16.19 -35.26
N SER A 447 42.43 15.37 -35.07
CA SER A 447 41.39 15.48 -34.04
C SER A 447 40.72 14.11 -33.83
N GLU A 448 39.67 14.05 -33.02
CA GLU A 448 38.93 12.81 -32.75
C GLU A 448 38.09 12.39 -33.97
N ALA A 449 38.15 11.11 -34.34
CA ALA A 449 37.57 10.61 -35.60
C ALA A 449 36.05 10.83 -35.72
N GLU A 450 35.32 10.75 -34.60
CA GLU A 450 33.86 10.90 -34.57
C GLU A 450 33.41 12.34 -34.30
N ALA A 451 34.34 13.28 -34.09
CA ALA A 451 34.02 14.67 -33.86
C ALA A 451 33.65 15.41 -35.15
N VAL A 452 32.93 16.51 -35.01
CA VAL A 452 32.52 17.37 -36.11
C VAL A 452 33.49 18.54 -36.21
N LEU A 453 34.32 18.56 -37.25
CA LEU A 453 35.23 19.68 -37.55
C LEU A 453 34.59 20.70 -38.50
N ARG A 454 34.71 21.98 -38.14
CA ARG A 454 34.45 23.13 -39.01
C ARG A 454 35.69 23.99 -39.17
N VAL A 455 35.98 24.41 -40.40
CA VAL A 455 37.00 25.40 -40.74
C VAL A 455 36.30 26.60 -41.39
N ASP A 456 36.37 27.76 -40.76
CA ASP A 456 35.59 28.97 -41.10
C ASP A 456 34.10 28.68 -41.31
N GLY A 457 33.53 27.87 -40.43
CA GLY A 457 32.12 27.46 -40.47
C GLY A 457 31.77 26.39 -41.52
N ARG A 458 32.74 25.91 -42.32
CA ARG A 458 32.53 24.83 -43.29
C ARG A 458 32.93 23.48 -42.71
N TYR A 459 32.09 22.46 -42.88
CA TYR A 459 32.39 21.10 -42.43
C TYR A 459 33.59 20.52 -43.18
N VAL A 460 34.51 19.89 -42.44
CA VAL A 460 35.67 19.15 -42.96
C VAL A 460 35.62 17.74 -42.37
N ALA A 461 35.75 16.73 -43.22
CA ALA A 461 35.74 15.35 -42.79
C ALA A 461 37.02 15.01 -42.01
N ILE A 462 36.86 14.38 -40.85
CA ILE A 462 37.93 13.71 -40.12
C ILE A 462 37.90 12.24 -40.55
N ARG A 463 39.07 11.67 -40.89
CA ARG A 463 39.17 10.24 -41.23
C ARG A 463 39.15 9.39 -39.97
N ASP A 464 38.89 8.09 -40.10
CA ASP A 464 38.87 7.12 -38.98
C ASP A 464 40.16 7.11 -38.14
N ASN A 465 41.29 7.53 -38.73
CA ASN A 465 42.57 7.66 -38.03
C ASN A 465 42.79 9.03 -37.36
N GLY A 466 41.77 9.89 -37.30
CA GLY A 466 41.80 11.22 -36.71
C GLY A 466 42.36 12.33 -37.61
N ALA A 467 42.88 12.02 -38.79
CA ALA A 467 43.50 13.02 -39.66
C ALA A 467 42.47 13.71 -40.57
N PHE A 468 42.54 15.04 -40.67
CA PHE A 468 41.76 15.84 -41.61
C PHE A 468 42.66 16.54 -42.64
N GLU A 469 42.12 16.75 -43.84
CA GLU A 469 42.74 17.56 -44.89
C GLU A 469 41.65 18.36 -45.61
N THR A 470 41.89 19.64 -45.83
CA THR A 470 41.06 20.49 -46.68
C THR A 470 41.91 21.46 -47.50
N GLN A 471 41.32 22.05 -48.52
CA GLN A 471 42.00 22.99 -49.41
C GLN A 471 41.27 24.33 -49.39
N ILE A 472 42.02 25.42 -49.29
CA ILE A 472 41.48 26.79 -49.32
C ILE A 472 42.18 27.60 -50.41
N ALA A 473 41.45 28.54 -51.00
CA ALA A 473 41.98 29.50 -51.97
C ALA A 473 41.95 30.91 -51.34
N PRO A 474 42.98 31.29 -50.56
CA PRO A 474 43.02 32.58 -49.90
C PRO A 474 43.26 33.73 -50.88
N HIS A 475 42.77 34.92 -50.54
CA HIS A 475 43.16 36.16 -51.21
C HIS A 475 44.50 36.65 -50.64
N ALA A 476 45.25 37.43 -51.43
CA ALA A 476 46.53 37.99 -50.99
C ALA A 476 46.34 38.85 -49.73
N GLY A 477 47.15 38.61 -48.70
CA GLY A 477 47.04 39.26 -47.40
C GLY A 477 47.31 38.33 -46.23
N GLU A 478 46.93 38.82 -45.05
CA GLU A 478 46.90 38.03 -43.82
C GLU A 478 45.62 37.18 -43.79
N VAL A 479 45.77 35.89 -43.51
CA VAL A 479 44.69 34.90 -43.48
C VAL A 479 44.63 34.33 -42.06
N ALA A 480 43.43 34.34 -41.46
CA ALA A 480 43.15 33.72 -40.18
C ALA A 480 42.03 32.70 -40.37
N LEU A 481 42.32 31.43 -40.12
CA LEU A 481 41.35 30.34 -40.18
C LEU A 481 40.86 30.00 -38.78
N MET A 482 39.55 29.99 -38.57
CA MET A 482 38.92 29.51 -37.35
C MET A 482 38.57 28.03 -37.48
N PHE A 483 39.11 27.22 -36.59
CA PHE A 483 38.80 25.81 -36.44
C PHE A 483 37.91 25.64 -35.22
N GLU A 484 36.83 24.87 -35.38
CA GLU A 484 35.95 24.44 -34.31
C GLU A 484 35.74 22.93 -34.45
N VAL A 485 36.15 22.17 -33.43
CA VAL A 485 35.85 20.74 -33.33
C VAL A 485 34.86 20.55 -32.19
N ILE A 486 33.78 19.82 -32.44
CA ILE A 486 32.74 19.51 -31.46
C ILE A 486 32.58 17.98 -31.36
N ASP A 487 32.64 17.42 -30.15
CA ASP A 487 32.41 15.98 -29.92
C ASP A 487 30.91 15.63 -29.89
N GLU A 488 30.56 14.35 -29.67
CA GLU A 488 29.16 13.91 -29.54
C GLU A 488 28.46 14.50 -28.30
N ALA A 489 29.22 14.78 -27.24
CA ALA A 489 28.71 15.37 -26.00
C ALA A 489 28.45 16.89 -26.13
N GLY A 490 28.88 17.51 -27.23
CA GLY A 490 28.77 18.94 -27.50
C GLY A 490 29.91 19.79 -26.95
N ASN A 491 30.97 19.18 -26.41
CA ASN A 491 32.16 19.91 -25.98
C ASN A 491 32.93 20.39 -27.21
N ALA A 492 33.45 21.62 -27.14
CA ALA A 492 34.05 22.28 -28.29
C ALA A 492 35.48 22.74 -28.02
N THR A 493 36.38 22.49 -28.98
CA THR A 493 37.71 23.10 -29.04
C THR A 493 37.76 24.06 -30.21
N GLN A 494 38.07 25.32 -29.92
CA GLN A 494 38.30 26.36 -30.93
C GLN A 494 39.79 26.75 -31.00
N ARG A 495 40.31 26.88 -32.23
CA ARG A 495 41.67 27.32 -32.51
C ARG A 495 41.70 28.23 -33.72
N THR A 496 42.58 29.23 -33.71
CA THR A 496 42.84 30.06 -34.88
C THR A 496 44.24 29.73 -35.41
N ARG A 497 44.37 29.58 -36.73
CA ARG A 497 45.67 29.49 -37.42
C ARG A 497 45.84 30.71 -38.30
N THR A 498 46.93 31.45 -38.10
CA THR A 498 47.26 32.59 -38.96
C THR A 498 48.42 32.30 -39.89
N PHE A 499 48.36 32.80 -41.12
CA PHE A 499 49.45 32.77 -42.11
C PHE A 499 49.29 33.93 -43.10
N ARG A 500 50.32 34.20 -43.89
CA ARG A 500 50.30 35.24 -44.94
C ARG A 500 50.34 34.60 -46.32
N TYR A 501 49.40 34.97 -47.18
CA TYR A 501 49.38 34.57 -48.59
C TYR A 501 49.78 35.75 -49.48
N ARG A 502 50.69 35.55 -50.45
CA ARG A 502 51.16 36.61 -51.34
C ARG A 502 51.57 36.12 -52.71
#